data_AF-A0A850MM08-F1
#
_entry.id   AF-A0A850MM08-F1
#
_cell.length_a   1.000
_cell.length_b   1.000
_cell.length_c   1.000
_cell.angle_alpha   90.00
_cell.angle_beta   90.00
_cell.angle_gamma   90.00
#
_symmetry.space_group_name_H-M   'P 1'
#
loop_
_entity.id
_entity.type
_entity.pdbx_description
1 polymer ?
#
loop_
_entity_poly.entity_id
_entity_poly.type
_entity_poly.pdbx_seq_one_letter_code
_entity_poly.pdbx_strand_id
1 'polypeptide(L)'
;MVDIEKTRNYVKMVSEHRKWILTTDEDFLEGLIEGLATNLERFGYRSCPCREAWEDKEKDKDIICPCAYAKPDIEDHGHCYCGLFFSKEYLDKGGKPRKIPERRAVEKIP
;
A
#
# COMPACT_ATOMS: atom_id res chain seq x y z
N MET A 1 -6.38 -15.80 -13.73
CA MET A 1 -5.34 -15.03 -14.45
C MET A 1 -5.38 -13.64 -13.86
N VAL A 2 -4.33 -13.25 -13.13
CA VAL A 2 -4.26 -11.98 -12.40
C VAL A 2 -4.54 -10.81 -13.34
N ASP A 3 -5.55 -9.99 -13.02
CA ASP A 3 -5.86 -8.77 -13.77
C ASP A 3 -5.07 -7.58 -13.20
N ILE A 4 -3.83 -7.44 -13.68
CA ILE A 4 -2.87 -6.39 -13.27
C ILE A 4 -3.42 -5.00 -13.59
N GLU A 5 -4.05 -4.83 -14.75
CA GLU A 5 -4.52 -3.52 -15.22
C GLU A 5 -5.64 -2.97 -14.35
N LYS A 6 -6.56 -3.82 -13.87
CA LYS A 6 -7.55 -3.40 -12.85
C LYS A 6 -6.89 -2.91 -11.57
N THR A 7 -5.80 -3.53 -11.14
CA THR A 7 -5.09 -3.12 -9.92
C THR A 7 -4.29 -1.84 -10.15
N ARG A 8 -3.67 -1.65 -11.31
CA ARG A 8 -3.05 -0.39 -11.71
C ARG A 8 -4.05 0.77 -11.69
N ASN A 9 -5.21 0.59 -12.30
CA ASN A 9 -6.26 1.60 -12.32
C ASN A 9 -6.80 1.89 -10.91
N TYR A 10 -6.89 0.86 -10.06
CA TYR A 10 -7.24 1.03 -8.66
C TYR A 10 -6.26 1.92 -7.90
N VAL A 11 -4.95 1.65 -7.98
CA VAL A 11 -3.95 2.45 -7.23
C VAL A 11 -3.87 3.89 -7.75
N LYS A 12 -4.04 4.11 -9.07
CA LYS A 12 -4.15 5.45 -9.66
C LYS A 12 -5.35 6.22 -9.09
N MET A 13 -6.53 5.60 -9.08
CA MET A 13 -7.74 6.21 -8.51
C MET A 13 -7.57 6.57 -7.03
N VAL A 14 -6.94 5.69 -6.24
CA VAL A 14 -6.63 5.98 -4.83
C VAL A 14 -5.67 7.17 -4.72
N SER A 15 -4.62 7.20 -5.54
CA SER A 15 -3.64 8.30 -5.62
C SER A 15 -4.34 9.63 -5.87
N GLU A 16 -5.19 9.69 -6.89
CA GLU A 16 -5.93 10.90 -7.29
C GLU A 16 -6.91 11.35 -6.20
N HIS A 17 -7.75 10.44 -5.70
CA HIS A 17 -8.76 10.74 -4.70
C HIS A 17 -8.15 11.21 -3.37
N ARG A 18 -7.02 10.62 -2.97
CA ARG A 18 -6.33 10.97 -1.72
C ARG A 18 -5.32 12.10 -1.88
N LYS A 19 -5.03 12.54 -3.11
CA LYS A 19 -3.94 13.48 -3.45
C LYS A 19 -2.58 12.99 -2.95
N TRP A 20 -2.38 11.67 -3.02
CA TRP A 20 -1.09 11.03 -2.79
C TRP A 20 -0.38 10.86 -4.13
N ILE A 21 0.93 10.68 -4.07
CA ILE A 21 1.78 10.44 -5.25
C ILE A 21 2.25 8.98 -5.20
N LEU A 22 2.15 8.26 -6.31
CA LEU A 22 2.71 6.91 -6.41
C LEU A 22 4.24 6.95 -6.34
N THR A 23 4.89 5.86 -5.95
CA THR A 23 6.34 5.74 -6.10
C THR A 23 6.77 6.02 -7.54
N THR A 24 7.90 6.71 -7.72
CA THR A 24 8.50 7.01 -9.04
C THR A 24 9.46 5.92 -9.50
N ASP A 25 9.73 4.94 -8.65
CA ASP A 25 10.47 3.73 -9.01
C ASP A 25 9.51 2.77 -9.71
N GLU A 26 9.58 2.71 -11.04
CA GLU A 26 8.64 1.95 -11.87
C GLU A 26 8.73 0.44 -11.59
N ASP A 27 9.92 -0.13 -11.44
CA ASP A 27 10.08 -1.56 -11.16
C ASP A 27 9.45 -1.90 -9.79
N PHE A 28 9.64 -1.03 -8.80
CA PHE A 28 9.02 -1.19 -7.49
C PHE A 28 7.49 -1.01 -7.53
N LEU A 29 7.00 -0.05 -8.32
CA LEU A 29 5.56 0.15 -8.52
C LEU A 29 4.91 -1.09 -9.12
N GLU A 30 5.51 -1.67 -10.16
CA GLU A 30 5.01 -2.88 -10.81
C GLU A 30 4.96 -4.06 -9.83
N GLY A 31 6.01 -4.29 -9.04
CA GLY A 31 6.03 -5.35 -8.04
C GLY A 31 4.92 -5.20 -6.98
N LEU A 32 4.64 -3.96 -6.54
CA LEU A 32 3.55 -3.69 -5.60
C LEU A 32 2.17 -3.91 -6.22
N ILE A 33 1.97 -3.51 -7.48
CA ILE A 33 0.72 -3.75 -8.22
C ILE A 33 0.50 -5.25 -8.41
N GLU A 34 1.53 -5.99 -8.81
CA GLU A 34 1.46 -7.44 -8.98
C GLU A 34 1.13 -8.15 -7.66
N GLY A 35 1.78 -7.77 -6.56
CA GLY A 35 1.49 -8.31 -5.25
C GLY A 35 0.05 -8.03 -4.79
N LEU A 36 -0.46 -6.81 -5.00
CA LEU A 36 -1.85 -6.46 -4.70
C LEU A 36 -2.85 -7.25 -5.55
N ALA A 37 -2.55 -7.45 -6.83
CA ALA A 37 -3.41 -8.17 -7.75
C ALA A 37 -3.42 -9.68 -7.44
N THR A 38 -2.26 -10.24 -7.09
CA THR A 38 -2.12 -11.63 -6.63
C THR A 38 -2.89 -11.85 -5.33
N ASN A 39 -2.78 -10.94 -4.37
CA ASN A 39 -3.55 -11.02 -3.12
C ASN A 39 -5.06 -10.89 -3.35
N LEU A 40 -5.48 -10.08 -4.33
CA LEU A 40 -6.89 -10.00 -4.72
C LEU A 40 -7.40 -11.33 -5.31
N GLU A 41 -6.64 -11.98 -6.19
CA GLU A 41 -7.01 -13.29 -6.74
C GLU A 41 -7.00 -14.38 -5.65
N ARG A 42 -6.01 -14.36 -4.75
CA ARG A 42 -5.84 -15.36 -3.69
C ARG A 42 -6.87 -15.24 -2.56
N PHE A 43 -7.08 -14.02 -2.05
CA PHE A 43 -7.88 -13.79 -0.82
C PHE A 43 -9.26 -13.17 -1.10
N GLY A 44 -9.52 -12.68 -2.32
CA GLY A 44 -10.73 -11.94 -2.65
C GLY A 44 -10.73 -10.48 -2.18
N TYR A 45 -9.60 -9.98 -1.66
CA TYR A 45 -9.39 -8.58 -1.29
C TYR A 45 -7.92 -8.17 -1.50
N ARG A 46 -7.69 -6.87 -1.73
CA ARG A 46 -6.34 -6.32 -1.95
C ARG A 46 -5.57 -6.19 -0.64
N SER A 47 -5.23 -7.32 -0.01
CA SER A 47 -4.36 -7.33 1.16
C SER A 47 -3.01 -6.68 0.83
N CYS A 48 -2.46 -5.90 1.75
CA CYS A 48 -1.17 -5.23 1.56
C CYS A 48 -0.07 -6.27 1.24
N PRO A 49 0.66 -6.15 0.12
CA PRO A 49 1.64 -7.15 -0.28
C PRO A 49 2.89 -7.17 0.61
N CYS A 50 3.08 -6.16 1.46
CA CYS A 50 4.21 -6.04 2.38
C CYS A 50 3.85 -6.47 3.81
N ARG A 51 2.66 -7.02 4.04
CA ARG A 51 2.21 -7.52 5.35
C ARG A 51 1.64 -8.93 5.21
N GLU A 52 1.85 -9.74 6.23
CA GLU A 52 1.26 -11.06 6.31
C GLU A 52 -0.24 -10.97 6.59
N ALA A 53 -1.02 -11.75 5.84
CA ALA A 53 -2.47 -11.76 5.85
C ALA A 53 -2.97 -12.99 6.62
N TRP A 54 -4.04 -12.83 7.39
CA TRP A 54 -4.73 -13.95 8.05
C TRP A 54 -5.53 -14.83 7.08
N GLU A 55 -5.67 -14.40 5.82
CA GLU A 55 -6.61 -14.97 4.84
C GLU A 55 -8.08 -14.88 5.32
N ASP A 56 -8.34 -14.00 6.29
CA ASP A 56 -9.64 -13.70 6.85
C ASP A 56 -9.89 -12.20 6.69
N LYS A 57 -10.88 -11.86 5.86
CA LYS A 57 -11.20 -10.48 5.51
C LYS A 57 -11.53 -9.63 6.75
N GLU A 58 -12.14 -10.20 7.78
CA GLU A 58 -12.50 -9.48 9.00
C GLU A 58 -11.26 -9.15 9.84
N LYS A 59 -10.31 -10.10 9.93
CA LYS A 59 -9.04 -9.90 10.63
C LYS A 59 -8.08 -8.98 9.87
N ASP A 60 -8.16 -8.96 8.55
CA ASP A 60 -7.27 -8.18 7.69
C ASP A 60 -7.82 -6.82 7.26
N LYS A 61 -9.00 -6.41 7.73
CA LYS A 61 -9.63 -5.12 7.35
C LYS A 61 -8.68 -3.94 7.44
N ASP A 62 -7.80 -3.95 8.43
CA ASP A 62 -6.83 -2.89 8.69
C ASP A 62 -5.70 -2.82 7.65
N ILE A 63 -5.38 -3.93 6.98
CA ILE A 63 -4.33 -4.04 5.97
C ILE A 63 -4.83 -4.13 4.51
N ILE A 64 -6.15 -4.09 4.28
CA ILE A 64 -6.70 -3.96 2.92
C ILE A 64 -6.27 -2.61 2.33
N CYS A 65 -5.60 -2.63 1.19
CA CYS A 65 -5.08 -1.42 0.52
C CYS A 65 -6.22 -0.51 0.01
N PRO A 66 -6.19 0.83 0.23
CA PRO A 66 -5.26 1.53 1.10
C PRO A 66 -5.55 1.22 2.57
N CYS A 67 -4.52 0.71 3.26
CA CYS A 67 -4.65 0.25 4.65
C CYS A 67 -4.96 1.41 5.61
N ALA A 68 -5.49 1.06 6.79
CA ALA A 68 -5.81 2.03 7.83
C ALA A 68 -4.59 2.88 8.26
N TYR A 69 -3.39 2.34 8.06
CA TYR A 69 -2.11 2.95 8.43
C TYR A 69 -1.54 3.90 7.37
N ALA A 70 -1.98 3.81 6.11
CA ALA A 70 -1.37 4.56 5.02
C ALA A 70 -1.43 6.07 5.24
N LYS A 71 -2.58 6.60 5.67
CA LYS A 71 -2.75 8.04 5.93
C LYS A 71 -1.82 8.54 7.05
N PRO A 72 -1.86 7.99 8.28
CA PRO A 72 -0.97 8.46 9.35
C PRO A 72 0.51 8.22 9.03
N ASP A 73 0.86 7.15 8.32
CA ASP A 73 2.25 6.95 7.84
C ASP A 73 2.68 8.06 6.89
N ILE A 74 1.83 8.44 5.94
CA ILE A 74 2.14 9.50 4.98
C ILE A 74 2.26 10.86 5.67
N GLU A 75 1.43 11.13 6.68
CA GLU A 75 1.47 12.36 7.47
C GLU A 75 2.74 12.45 8.34
N ASP A 76 3.10 11.38 9.04
CA ASP A 76 4.23 11.38 9.99
C ASP A 76 5.58 11.08 9.35
N HIS A 77 5.60 10.36 8.23
CA HIS A 77 6.82 9.83 7.63
C HIS A 77 6.99 10.17 6.15
N GLY A 78 5.96 10.74 5.52
CA GLY A 78 5.98 11.18 4.13
C GLY A 78 5.57 10.11 3.12
N HIS A 79 5.46 8.85 3.53
CA HIS A 79 5.03 7.74 2.68
C HIS A 79 4.40 6.62 3.50
N CYS A 80 3.56 5.79 2.86
CA CYS A 80 2.99 4.62 3.53
C CYS A 80 4.05 3.54 3.78
N TYR A 81 3.78 2.60 4.68
CA TYR A 81 4.70 1.52 5.05
C TYR A 81 5.37 0.80 3.86
N CYS A 82 4.59 0.43 2.84
CA CYS A 82 5.12 -0.27 1.66
C CYS A 82 5.82 0.64 0.65
N GLY A 83 5.79 1.97 0.84
CA GLY A 83 6.33 2.92 -0.12
C GLY A 83 5.55 3.01 -1.43
N LEU A 84 4.27 2.61 -1.45
CA LEU A 84 3.42 2.78 -2.65
C LEU A 84 2.98 4.24 -2.84
N PHE A 85 2.60 4.89 -1.74
CA PHE A 85 2.00 6.23 -1.74
C PHE A 85 2.85 7.19 -0.91
N PHE A 86 3.03 8.40 -1.41
CA PHE A 86 3.81 9.49 -0.83
C PHE A 86 2.96 10.75 -0.69
N SER A 87 3.32 11.61 0.26
CA SER A 87 2.85 13.00 0.25
C SER A 87 3.67 13.81 -0.76
N LYS A 88 3.02 14.80 -1.38
CA LYS A 88 3.70 15.75 -2.26
C LYS A 88 4.80 16.51 -1.51
N GLU A 89 4.52 16.96 -0.29
CA GLU A 89 5.47 17.74 0.51
C GLU A 89 6.78 16.96 0.78
N TYR A 90 6.67 15.66 1.08
CA TYR A 90 7.84 14.84 1.33
C TYR A 90 8.73 14.72 0.09
N LEU A 91 8.13 14.49 -1.08
CA LEU A 91 8.87 14.40 -2.34
C LEU A 91 9.47 15.74 -2.77
N ASP A 92 8.74 16.85 -2.61
CA ASP A 92 9.22 18.20 -2.92
C ASP A 92 10.49 18.55 -2.10
N LYS A 93 10.63 17.99 -0.89
CA LYS A 93 11.81 18.14 -0.02
C LYS A 93 12.95 17.16 -0.35
N GLY A 94 12.83 16.39 -1.44
CA GLY A 94 13.81 15.37 -1.83
C GLY A 94 13.73 14.10 -0.99
N GLY A 95 12.58 13.84 -0.36
CA GLY A 95 12.31 12.63 0.40
C GLY A 95 12.44 11.36 -0.46
N LYS A 96 12.89 10.27 0.15
CA LYS A 96 13.14 8.98 -0.50
C LYS A 96 12.50 7.86 0.32
N PRO A 97 12.13 6.73 -0.29
CA PRO A 97 11.66 5.58 0.46
C PRO A 97 12.65 5.20 1.57
N ARG A 98 12.14 5.00 2.79
CA ARG A 98 12.94 4.56 3.93
C ARG A 98 12.16 3.59 4.79
N LYS A 99 12.84 2.91 5.71
CA LYS A 99 12.16 2.10 6.73
C LYS A 99 11.39 3.02 7.68
N ILE A 100 10.13 2.67 7.94
CA ILE A 100 9.27 3.31 8.95
C ILE A 100 8.78 2.23 9.93
N PRO A 101 8.45 2.59 11.18
CA PRO A 101 7.92 1.62 12.13
C PRO A 101 6.61 0.99 11.64
N GLU A 102 6.42 -0.30 11.92
CA GLU A 102 5.12 -0.95 11.70
C GLU A 102 4.11 -0.44 12.74
N ARG A 103 2.96 0.07 12.26
CA ARG A 103 1.86 0.55 13.11
C ARG A 103 0.85 -0.55 13.44
N ARG A 104 0.82 -1.62 12.66
CA ARG A 104 -0.03 -2.78 12.95
C ARG A 104 0.44 -3.41 14.26
N ALA A 105 -0.47 -3.52 15.21
CA ALA A 105 -0.18 -4.10 16.51
C ALA A 105 0.20 -5.58 16.38
N VAL A 106 1.15 -6.04 17.22
CA VAL A 106 1.77 -7.37 17.09
C VAL A 106 0.74 -8.49 17.19
N GLU A 107 -0.27 -8.33 18.05
CA GLU A 107 -1.36 -9.28 18.23
C GLU A 107 -2.28 -9.44 17.00
N LYS A 108 -2.17 -8.55 16.01
CA LYS A 108 -2.91 -8.63 14.74
C LYS A 108 -2.11 -9.27 13.62
N ILE A 109 -0.84 -9.60 13.85
CA ILE A 109 0.01 -10.28 12.87
C ILE A 109 -0.25 -11.80 13.00
N PRO A 110 -0.47 -12.52 11.88
CA PRO A 110 -0.60 -13.98 11.85
C PRO A 110 0.49 -14.77 12.56
#